data_AF-A0A2D9NH88-F1
#
_entry.id   AF-A0A2D9NH88-F1
#
_cell.length_a   1.000
_cell.length_b   1.000
_cell.length_c   1.000
_cell.angle_alpha   90.00
_cell.angle_beta   90.00
_cell.angle_gamma   90.00
#
_symmetry.space_group_name_H-M   'P 1'
#
loop_
_entity.id
_entity.type
_entity.pdbx_description
1 polymer ?
#
loop_
_entity_poly.entity_id
_entity_poly.type
_entity_poly.pdbx_seq_one_letter_code
_entity_poly.pdbx_strand_id
1 'polypeptide(L)'
;MSEKQFDFSIRMDKENSTPELEPFDITVTPDTKGPKSVAILMFFGGLLLILLAFGDFQLSQQEDLTDEEIEIILETPNADLDTDISNDDYQKFHDSARQGYLIRAAGLAISGSLIVLGAPFLYSLNKKGAYLGIEGAAIGLVTGVLGSMMINDAAVEYLSGPLLLTYKLLTYSCGICMLICGAMTSLPLVNARARMALNGKHKVKIKADSEGEE
;
A
#
# COMPACT_ATOMS: atom_id res chain seq x y z
N MET A 1 37.84 18.60 -77.50
CA MET A 1 37.13 18.45 -76.21
C MET A 1 37.50 17.08 -75.67
N SER A 2 38.24 17.02 -74.56
CA SER A 2 38.66 15.77 -73.93
C SER A 2 37.65 15.43 -72.84
N GLU A 3 36.86 14.38 -73.02
CA GLU A 3 36.02 13.83 -71.94
C GLU A 3 36.94 13.29 -70.84
N LYS A 4 36.86 13.85 -69.64
CA LYS A 4 37.49 13.28 -68.46
C LYS A 4 36.50 12.29 -67.84
N GLN A 5 36.81 11.00 -67.99
CA GLN A 5 36.08 9.91 -67.35
C GLN A 5 36.52 9.86 -65.88
N PHE A 6 35.62 10.17 -64.95
CA PHE A 6 35.86 10.00 -63.52
C PHE A 6 35.49 8.56 -63.14
N ASP A 7 36.49 7.70 -63.07
CA ASP A 7 36.36 6.35 -62.52
C ASP A 7 36.43 6.44 -60.99
N PHE A 8 35.31 6.84 -60.38
CA PHE A 8 35.16 6.83 -58.93
C PHE A 8 34.42 5.56 -58.52
N SER A 9 35.16 4.45 -58.41
CA SER A 9 34.64 3.26 -57.73
C SER A 9 34.76 3.47 -56.23
N ILE A 10 33.64 3.73 -55.54
CA ILE A 10 33.60 3.58 -54.09
C ILE A 10 33.71 2.09 -53.80
N ARG A 11 34.93 1.62 -53.52
CA ARG A 11 35.11 0.32 -52.87
C ARG A 11 34.72 0.51 -51.41
N MET A 12 33.52 0.07 -51.06
CA MET A 12 33.18 -0.21 -49.67
C MET A 12 34.05 -1.38 -49.21
N ASP A 13 35.11 -1.09 -48.48
CA ASP A 13 35.84 -2.11 -47.74
C ASP A 13 34.85 -2.77 -46.78
N LYS A 14 34.59 -4.06 -47.00
CA LYS A 14 33.58 -4.84 -46.26
C LYS A 14 33.81 -4.83 -44.75
N GLU A 15 35.01 -4.47 -44.30
CA GLU A 15 35.42 -4.45 -42.90
C GLU A 15 34.79 -3.32 -42.07
N ASN A 16 34.18 -2.30 -42.68
CA ASN A 16 33.61 -1.15 -41.96
C ASN A 16 32.11 -0.89 -42.23
N SER A 17 31.38 -1.88 -42.74
CA SER A 17 30.03 -1.67 -43.30
C SER A 17 28.86 -1.86 -42.34
N THR A 18 29.12 -2.20 -41.07
CA THR A 18 28.11 -2.17 -40.00
C THR A 18 28.78 -1.68 -38.72
N PRO A 19 28.31 -0.59 -38.08
CA PRO A 19 28.72 -0.34 -36.71
C PRO A 19 28.37 -1.61 -35.92
N GLU A 20 29.36 -2.18 -35.22
CA GLU A 20 29.12 -3.27 -34.29
C GLU A 20 28.06 -2.74 -33.31
N LEU A 21 26.86 -3.32 -33.35
CA LEU A 21 25.81 -2.99 -32.39
C LEU A 21 26.39 -3.35 -31.03
N GLU A 22 26.93 -2.36 -30.31
CA GLU A 22 27.32 -2.56 -28.93
C GLU A 22 26.12 -3.19 -28.25
N PRO A 23 26.28 -4.39 -27.65
CA PRO A 23 25.16 -5.09 -27.06
C PRO A 23 24.55 -4.12 -26.05
N PHE A 24 23.27 -3.77 -26.24
CA PHE A 24 22.55 -2.91 -25.31
C PHE A 24 22.84 -3.42 -23.91
N ASP A 25 23.64 -2.68 -23.15
CA ASP A 25 24.05 -3.12 -21.83
C ASP A 25 22.84 -2.91 -20.90
N ILE A 26 22.02 -3.96 -20.78
CA ILE A 26 20.91 -4.01 -19.84
C ILE A 26 21.47 -4.30 -18.43
N THR A 27 22.56 -3.64 -18.03
CA THR A 27 23.06 -3.70 -16.67
C THR A 27 22.02 -3.08 -15.75
N VAL A 28 21.34 -3.96 -15.00
CA VAL A 28 20.32 -3.59 -14.05
C VAL A 28 21.00 -2.86 -12.89
N THR A 29 21.01 -1.52 -12.93
CA THR A 29 21.61 -0.70 -11.87
C THR A 29 20.71 -0.64 -10.63
N PRO A 30 21.28 -0.68 -9.41
CA PRO A 30 20.51 -0.65 -8.18
C PRO A 30 19.79 0.69 -8.03
N ASP A 31 18.47 0.63 -7.78
CA ASP A 31 17.66 1.82 -7.49
C ASP A 31 17.40 1.93 -5.99
N THR A 32 17.99 2.95 -5.36
CA THR A 32 17.81 3.25 -3.94
C THR A 32 16.67 4.22 -3.67
N LYS A 33 16.18 4.95 -4.69
CA LYS A 33 15.12 5.96 -4.53
C LYS A 33 13.75 5.30 -4.45
N GLY A 34 13.49 4.28 -5.27
CA GLY A 34 12.24 3.50 -5.25
C GLY A 34 11.88 2.99 -3.86
N PRO A 35 12.72 2.15 -3.21
CA PRO A 35 12.44 1.64 -1.87
C PRO A 35 12.26 2.74 -0.80
N LYS A 36 13.01 3.83 -0.89
CA LYS A 36 12.88 4.96 0.04
C LYS A 36 11.56 5.72 -0.12
N SER A 37 11.10 5.90 -1.36
CA SER A 37 9.78 6.49 -1.63
C SER A 37 8.65 5.60 -1.10
N VAL A 38 8.74 4.28 -1.34
CA VAL A 38 7.79 3.31 -0.77
C VAL A 38 7.79 3.36 0.76
N ALA A 39 8.96 3.47 1.40
CA ALA A 39 9.06 3.58 2.85
C ALA A 39 8.34 4.81 3.43
N ILE A 40 8.45 5.97 2.76
CA ILE A 40 7.72 7.19 3.16
C ILE A 40 6.21 6.96 3.03
N LEU A 41 5.77 6.34 1.94
CA LEU A 41 4.36 6.05 1.73
C LEU A 41 3.82 5.05 2.77
N MET A 42 4.60 4.03 3.12
CA MET A 42 4.28 3.09 4.21
C MET A 42 4.12 3.81 5.54
N PHE A 43 5.01 4.76 5.86
CA PHE A 43 4.93 5.49 7.13
C PHE A 43 3.60 6.24 7.27
N PHE A 44 3.24 7.07 6.27
CA PHE A 44 1.98 7.81 6.31
C PHE A 44 0.76 6.90 6.18
N GLY A 45 0.81 5.88 5.32
CA GLY A 45 -0.25 4.89 5.19
C GLY A 45 -0.50 4.13 6.50
N GLY A 46 0.56 3.71 7.18
CA GLY A 46 0.48 3.04 8.48
C GLY A 46 -0.09 3.93 9.58
N LEU A 47 0.26 5.22 9.61
CA LEU A 47 -0.35 6.19 10.53
C LEU A 47 -1.85 6.34 10.29
N LEU A 48 -2.29 6.42 9.03
CA LEU A 48 -3.72 6.46 8.70
C LEU A 48 -4.46 5.22 9.19
N LEU A 49 -3.87 4.02 9.09
CA LEU A 49 -4.47 2.80 9.63
C LEU A 49 -4.61 2.85 11.15
N ILE A 50 -3.62 3.40 11.87
CA ILE A 50 -3.70 3.57 13.33
C ILE A 50 -4.80 4.56 13.72
N LEU A 51 -4.96 5.66 12.98
CA LEU A 51 -6.04 6.61 13.22
C LEU A 51 -7.42 5.98 12.96
N LEU A 52 -7.55 5.19 11.89
CA LEU A 52 -8.78 4.45 11.60
C LEU A 52 -9.10 3.45 12.73
N ALA A 53 -8.08 2.73 13.18
CA ALA A 53 -8.20 1.80 14.30
C ALA A 53 -8.65 2.50 15.60
N PHE A 54 -8.18 3.72 15.85
CA PHE A 54 -8.60 4.50 17.01
C PHE A 54 -10.06 4.95 16.92
N GLY A 55 -10.55 5.28 15.71
CA GLY A 55 -11.96 5.56 15.47
C GLY A 55 -12.84 4.33 15.74
N ASP A 56 -12.47 3.19 15.16
CA ASP A 56 -13.17 1.91 15.37
C ASP A 56 -13.15 1.50 16.86
N PHE A 57 -12.03 1.73 17.55
CA PHE A 57 -11.92 1.46 18.98
C PHE A 57 -12.88 2.33 19.80
N GLN A 58 -12.93 3.64 19.55
CA GLN A 58 -13.86 4.52 20.26
C GLN A 58 -15.30 4.07 20.07
N LEU A 59 -15.69 3.71 18.84
CA LEU A 59 -17.04 3.25 18.54
C LEU A 59 -17.35 1.92 19.24
N SER A 60 -16.39 1.02 19.38
CA SER A 60 -16.57 -0.23 20.13
C SER A 60 -16.80 -0.04 21.64
N GLN A 61 -16.31 1.09 22.19
CA GLN A 61 -16.40 1.42 23.61
C GLN A 61 -17.66 2.18 24.00
N GLN A 62 -18.36 2.78 23.04
CA GLN A 62 -19.64 3.46 23.27
C GLN A 62 -20.72 2.40 23.47
N GLU A 63 -21.30 2.31 24.68
CA GLU A 63 -22.41 1.39 24.97
C GLU A 63 -23.71 1.90 24.34
N ASP A 64 -24.08 3.16 24.60
CA ASP A 64 -25.24 3.80 23.98
C ASP A 64 -24.84 5.12 23.34
N LEU A 65 -25.37 5.38 22.14
CA LEU A 65 -25.30 6.69 21.50
C LEU A 65 -26.48 7.53 21.98
N THR A 66 -26.30 8.85 22.10
CA THR A 66 -27.43 9.72 22.47
C THR A 66 -28.42 9.82 21.32
N ASP A 67 -29.71 9.95 21.63
CA ASP A 67 -30.77 10.10 20.62
C ASP A 67 -30.48 11.25 19.64
N GLU A 68 -29.89 12.34 20.14
CA GLU A 68 -29.48 13.51 19.35
C GLU A 68 -28.35 13.17 18.36
N GLU A 69 -27.37 12.35 18.77
CA GLU A 69 -26.29 11.89 17.87
C GLU A 69 -26.84 10.97 16.78
N ILE A 70 -27.75 10.06 17.14
CA ILE A 70 -28.38 9.14 16.20
C ILE A 70 -29.24 9.91 15.20
N GLU A 71 -30.03 10.87 15.67
CA GLU A 71 -30.89 11.69 14.80
C GLU A 71 -30.07 12.48 13.77
N ILE A 72 -28.90 13.02 14.16
CA ILE A 72 -27.96 13.66 13.22
C ILE A 72 -27.42 12.67 12.19
N ILE A 73 -27.08 11.44 12.61
CA ILE A 73 -26.59 10.39 11.71
C ILE A 73 -27.68 9.96 10.72
N LEU A 74 -28.94 9.91 11.18
CA LEU A 74 -30.09 9.44 10.41
C LEU A 74 -30.79 10.52 9.58
N GLU A 75 -30.53 11.81 9.83
CA GLU A 75 -31.15 12.93 9.10
C GLU A 75 -31.00 12.79 7.58
N THR A 76 -29.77 12.57 7.10
CA THR A 76 -29.51 12.43 5.66
C THR A 76 -30.01 11.09 5.09
N PRO A 77 -29.73 9.93 5.72
CA PRO A 77 -30.23 8.64 5.23
C PRO A 77 -31.75 8.54 5.16
N ASN A 78 -32.47 9.05 6.16
CA ASN A 78 -33.93 8.97 6.23
C ASN A 78 -34.62 9.98 5.30
N ALA A 79 -33.98 11.09 4.94
CA ALA A 79 -34.53 12.04 3.96
C ALA A 79 -34.75 11.43 2.56
N ASP A 80 -34.00 10.37 2.22
CA ASP A 80 -34.02 9.71 0.91
C ASP A 80 -34.72 8.33 0.94
N LEU A 81 -35.37 7.95 2.05
CA LEU A 81 -35.92 6.61 2.28
C LEU A 81 -37.46 6.57 2.26
N ASP A 82 -38.03 5.50 1.67
CA ASP A 82 -39.46 5.18 1.78
C ASP A 82 -39.81 4.49 3.13
N THR A 83 -38.79 4.10 3.91
CA THR A 83 -38.90 3.48 5.24
C THR A 83 -37.87 4.10 6.18
N ASP A 84 -38.32 4.89 7.15
CA ASP A 84 -37.46 5.52 8.15
C ASP A 84 -36.80 4.48 9.05
N ILE A 85 -35.47 4.59 9.21
CA ILE A 85 -34.73 3.87 10.23
C ILE A 85 -35.03 4.53 11.57
N SER A 86 -35.50 3.77 12.55
CA SER A 86 -35.74 4.31 13.90
C SER A 86 -34.44 4.41 14.71
N ASN A 87 -34.41 5.30 15.71
CA ASN A 87 -33.27 5.38 16.62
C ASN A 87 -33.00 4.05 17.34
N ASP A 88 -34.05 3.32 17.69
CA ASP A 88 -33.96 1.99 18.33
C ASP A 88 -33.31 0.95 17.41
N ASP A 89 -33.64 0.97 16.10
CA ASP A 89 -33.02 0.08 15.12
C ASP A 89 -31.53 0.41 14.94
N TYR A 90 -31.18 1.71 14.89
CA TYR A 90 -29.79 2.14 14.78
C TYR A 90 -28.97 1.79 16.04
N GLN A 91 -29.58 1.89 17.23
CA GLN A 91 -28.94 1.50 18.48
C GLN A 91 -28.68 -0.02 18.51
N LYS A 92 -29.65 -0.85 18.12
CA LYS A 92 -29.45 -2.31 17.98
C LYS A 92 -28.36 -2.67 16.97
N PHE A 93 -28.33 -1.95 15.84
CA PHE A 93 -27.23 -2.06 14.88
C PHE A 93 -25.87 -1.80 15.54
N HIS A 94 -25.74 -0.66 16.23
CA HIS A 94 -24.50 -0.24 16.87
C HIS A 94 -24.03 -1.28 17.89
N ASP A 95 -24.94 -1.73 18.75
CA ASP A 95 -24.66 -2.76 19.76
C ASP A 95 -24.21 -4.09 19.15
N SER A 96 -24.87 -4.54 18.09
CA SER A 96 -24.49 -5.76 17.36
C SER A 96 -23.16 -5.59 16.62
N ALA A 97 -22.83 -4.38 16.16
CA ALA A 97 -21.61 -4.08 15.40
C ALA A 97 -20.37 -3.88 16.29
N ARG A 98 -20.52 -3.61 17.60
CA ARG A 98 -19.42 -3.33 18.55
C ARG A 98 -18.29 -4.35 18.52
N GLN A 99 -18.61 -5.64 18.47
CA GLN A 99 -17.58 -6.68 18.40
C GLN A 99 -16.80 -6.61 17.08
N GLY A 100 -17.49 -6.30 15.97
CA GLY A 100 -16.87 -6.09 14.67
C GLY A 100 -15.92 -4.88 14.68
N TYR A 101 -16.34 -3.76 15.28
CA TYR A 101 -15.49 -2.57 15.47
C TYR A 101 -14.23 -2.91 16.28
N LEU A 102 -14.36 -3.68 17.37
CA LEU A 102 -13.22 -4.04 18.20
C LEU A 102 -12.20 -4.93 17.47
N ILE A 103 -12.67 -5.96 16.76
CA ILE A 103 -11.79 -6.85 15.98
C ILE A 103 -11.07 -6.07 14.88
N ARG A 104 -11.81 -5.19 14.18
CA ARG A 104 -11.27 -4.33 13.14
C ARG A 104 -10.24 -3.37 13.71
N ALA A 105 -10.54 -2.72 14.84
CA ALA A 105 -9.64 -1.80 15.54
C ALA A 105 -8.34 -2.49 15.95
N ALA A 106 -8.41 -3.61 16.66
CA ALA A 106 -7.24 -4.36 17.11
C ALA A 106 -6.37 -4.78 15.92
N GLY A 107 -7.00 -5.30 14.87
CA GLY A 107 -6.34 -5.73 13.65
C GLY A 107 -5.61 -4.61 12.90
N LEU A 108 -6.30 -3.49 12.66
CA LEU A 108 -5.74 -2.32 11.99
C LEU A 108 -4.65 -1.64 12.83
N ALA A 109 -4.77 -1.63 14.16
CA ALA A 109 -3.73 -1.11 15.05
C ALA A 109 -2.45 -1.94 14.99
N ILE A 110 -2.56 -3.28 15.01
CA ILE A 110 -1.40 -4.19 14.88
C ILE A 110 -0.77 -4.04 13.49
N SER A 111 -1.59 -4.07 12.43
CA SER A 111 -1.16 -3.86 11.05
C SER A 111 -0.43 -2.52 10.87
N GLY A 112 -1.07 -1.42 11.28
CA GLY A 112 -0.51 -0.07 11.18
C GLY A 112 0.81 0.04 11.94
N SER A 113 0.90 -0.54 13.14
CA SER A 113 2.13 -0.54 13.94
C SER A 113 3.28 -1.29 13.24
N LEU A 114 3.00 -2.48 12.67
CA LEU A 114 3.99 -3.25 11.90
C LEU A 114 4.48 -2.48 10.68
N ILE A 115 3.57 -1.83 9.94
CA ILE A 115 3.90 -1.05 8.75
C ILE A 115 4.72 0.19 9.11
N VAL A 116 4.33 0.92 10.17
CA VAL A 116 5.07 2.10 10.67
C VAL A 116 6.46 1.72 11.15
N LEU A 117 6.60 0.61 11.88
CA LEU A 117 7.90 0.10 12.33
C LEU A 117 8.74 -0.43 11.16
N GLY A 118 8.11 -1.00 10.13
CA GLY A 118 8.78 -1.48 8.92
C GLY A 118 9.32 -0.35 8.02
N ALA A 119 8.67 0.80 8.01
CA ALA A 119 9.06 1.96 7.21
C ALA A 119 10.51 2.44 7.43
N PRO A 120 11.01 2.72 8.65
CA PRO A 120 12.40 3.13 8.86
C PRO A 120 13.39 2.05 8.43
N PHE A 121 13.08 0.76 8.66
CA PHE A 121 13.93 -0.33 8.17
C PHE A 121 14.01 -0.34 6.64
N LEU A 122 12.89 -0.15 5.95
CA LEU A 122 12.89 -0.10 4.49
C LEU A 122 13.60 1.15 3.95
N TYR A 123 13.48 2.29 4.63
CA TYR A 123 14.20 3.52 4.29
C TYR A 123 15.71 3.35 4.42
N SER A 124 16.17 2.59 5.42
CA SER A 124 17.56 2.14 5.56
C SER A 124 17.97 1.04 4.57
N LEU A 125 17.14 0.76 3.56
CA LEU A 125 17.35 -0.28 2.54
C LEU A 125 17.47 -1.70 3.12
N ASN A 126 16.82 -1.96 4.26
CA ASN A 126 16.77 -3.28 4.86
C ASN A 126 15.50 -4.02 4.42
N LYS A 127 15.68 -5.19 3.79
CA LYS A 127 14.60 -6.09 3.36
C LYS A 127 13.62 -6.48 4.48
N LYS A 128 14.04 -6.44 5.76
CA LYS A 128 13.14 -6.66 6.91
C LYS A 128 11.96 -5.69 6.92
N GLY A 129 12.16 -4.44 6.48
CA GLY A 129 11.07 -3.46 6.42
C GLY A 129 9.96 -3.83 5.45
N ALA A 130 10.33 -4.43 4.30
CA ALA A 130 9.34 -4.93 3.33
C ALA A 130 8.57 -6.13 3.88
N TYR A 131 9.24 -7.07 4.57
CA TYR A 131 8.57 -8.21 5.19
C TYR A 131 7.59 -7.79 6.30
N LEU A 132 7.99 -6.87 7.18
CA LEU A 132 7.09 -6.31 8.20
C LEU A 132 5.87 -5.63 7.58
N GLY A 133 6.05 -4.94 6.45
CA GLY A 133 4.95 -4.34 5.69
C GLY A 133 3.97 -5.37 5.13
N ILE A 134 4.47 -6.49 4.58
CA ILE A 134 3.66 -7.58 4.04
C ILE A 134 2.91 -8.31 5.16
N GLU A 135 3.59 -8.63 6.27
CA GLU A 135 2.98 -9.27 7.43
C GLU A 135 1.89 -8.39 8.04
N GLY A 136 2.17 -7.09 8.22
CA GLY A 136 1.18 -6.12 8.67
C GLY A 136 -0.02 -6.08 7.72
N ALA A 137 0.22 -5.98 6.41
CA ALA A 137 -0.85 -5.95 5.42
C ALA A 137 -1.70 -7.23 5.43
N ALA A 138 -1.09 -8.40 5.59
CA ALA A 138 -1.79 -9.68 5.68
C ALA A 138 -2.67 -9.77 6.94
N ILE A 139 -2.14 -9.37 8.10
CA ILE A 139 -2.91 -9.33 9.35
C ILE A 139 -4.09 -8.39 9.19
N GLY A 140 -3.84 -7.14 8.77
CA GLY A 140 -4.89 -6.14 8.61
C GLY A 140 -5.93 -6.52 7.58
N LEU A 141 -5.57 -7.27 6.53
CA LEU A 141 -6.53 -7.81 5.57
C LEU A 141 -7.47 -8.82 6.22
N VAL A 142 -6.93 -9.80 6.94
CA VAL A 142 -7.74 -10.85 7.57
C VAL A 142 -8.65 -10.24 8.64
N THR A 143 -8.08 -9.48 9.57
CA THR A 143 -8.84 -8.89 10.69
C THR A 143 -9.77 -7.77 10.24
N GLY A 144 -9.33 -6.95 9.27
CA GLY A 144 -10.12 -5.84 8.74
C GLY A 144 -11.32 -6.33 7.95
N VAL A 145 -11.16 -7.38 7.14
CA VAL A 145 -12.29 -8.01 6.42
C VAL A 145 -13.23 -8.68 7.41
N LEU A 146 -12.73 -9.49 8.36
CA LEU A 146 -13.58 -10.16 9.34
C LEU A 146 -14.40 -9.18 10.18
N GLY A 147 -13.76 -8.15 10.74
CA GLY A 147 -14.47 -7.13 11.51
C GLY A 147 -15.49 -6.36 10.66
N SER A 148 -15.16 -6.06 9.40
CA SER A 148 -16.08 -5.38 8.48
C SER A 148 -17.26 -6.25 8.07
N MET A 149 -17.06 -7.57 7.92
CA MET A 149 -18.16 -8.50 7.66
C MET A 149 -19.13 -8.54 8.83
N MET A 150 -18.63 -8.59 10.07
CA MET A 150 -19.49 -8.56 11.26
C MET A 150 -20.31 -7.26 11.37
N ILE A 151 -19.70 -6.11 11.05
CA ILE A 151 -20.41 -4.82 10.99
C ILE A 151 -21.46 -4.86 9.87
N ASN A 152 -21.15 -5.47 8.73
CA ASN A 152 -22.10 -5.58 7.62
C ASN A 152 -23.26 -6.53 7.93
N ASP A 153 -23.01 -7.64 8.64
CA ASP A 153 -24.06 -8.57 9.07
C ASP A 153 -25.04 -7.88 10.01
N ALA A 154 -24.54 -7.09 10.97
CA ALA A 154 -25.37 -6.24 11.82
C ALA A 154 -26.17 -5.21 10.99
N ALA A 155 -25.55 -4.59 9.98
CA ALA A 155 -26.24 -3.65 9.11
C ALA A 155 -27.35 -4.32 8.30
N VAL A 156 -27.15 -5.56 7.81
CA VAL A 156 -28.18 -6.31 7.07
C VAL A 156 -29.39 -6.64 7.95
N GLU A 157 -29.18 -6.84 9.25
CA GLU A 157 -30.24 -7.19 10.19
C GLU A 157 -31.09 -5.98 10.61
N TYR A 158 -30.47 -4.83 10.83
CA TYR A 158 -31.12 -3.67 11.47
C TYR A 158 -31.24 -2.42 10.60
N LEU A 159 -30.51 -2.33 9.48
CA LEU A 159 -30.47 -1.12 8.63
C LEU A 159 -31.02 -1.39 7.22
N SER A 160 -31.55 -0.33 6.60
CA SER A 160 -32.04 -0.35 5.21
C SER A 160 -31.45 0.78 4.37
N GLY A 161 -31.61 0.67 3.05
CA GLY A 161 -31.31 1.76 2.12
C GLY A 161 -29.84 2.20 2.06
N PRO A 162 -29.55 3.51 2.00
CA PRO A 162 -28.20 4.05 1.81
C PRO A 162 -27.20 3.63 2.90
N LEU A 163 -27.66 3.46 4.14
CA LEU A 163 -26.78 3.12 5.27
C LEU A 163 -26.26 1.68 5.14
N LEU A 164 -27.15 0.73 4.78
CA LEU A 164 -26.78 -0.65 4.47
C LEU A 164 -25.74 -0.71 3.33
N LEU A 165 -25.99 0.03 2.25
CA LEU A 165 -25.08 0.08 1.11
C LEU A 165 -23.71 0.63 1.51
N THR A 166 -23.68 1.64 2.37
CA THR A 166 -22.44 2.25 2.88
C THR A 166 -21.59 1.23 3.63
N TYR A 167 -22.15 0.48 4.57
CA TYR A 167 -21.40 -0.56 5.30
C TYR A 167 -20.94 -1.71 4.40
N LYS A 168 -21.73 -2.06 3.38
CA LYS A 168 -21.35 -3.04 2.38
C LYS A 168 -20.15 -2.56 1.54
N LEU A 169 -20.17 -1.31 1.10
CA LEU A 169 -19.04 -0.69 0.39
C LEU A 169 -17.80 -0.56 1.28
N LEU A 170 -17.99 -0.25 2.56
CA LEU A 170 -16.90 -0.15 3.54
C LEU A 170 -16.16 -1.48 3.73
N THR A 171 -16.88 -2.59 3.64
CA THR A 171 -16.30 -3.94 3.71
C THR A 171 -15.39 -4.21 2.51
N TYR A 172 -15.85 -3.91 1.29
CA TYR A 172 -15.05 -4.09 0.09
C TYR A 172 -13.86 -3.12 0.02
N SER A 173 -14.06 -1.86 0.41
CA SER A 173 -13.00 -0.86 0.39
C SER A 173 -11.86 -1.21 1.35
N CYS A 174 -12.17 -1.78 2.52
CA CYS A 174 -11.16 -2.28 3.47
C CYS A 174 -10.33 -3.42 2.87
N GLY A 175 -10.96 -4.40 2.22
CA GLY A 175 -10.24 -5.48 1.56
C GLY A 175 -9.31 -4.97 0.45
N ILE A 176 -9.81 -4.09 -0.42
CA ILE A 176 -9.05 -3.52 -1.54
C ILE A 176 -7.87 -2.68 -1.03
N CYS A 177 -8.06 -1.83 -0.01
CA CYS A 177 -6.99 -0.98 0.50
C CYS A 177 -5.85 -1.81 1.10
N MET A 178 -6.17 -2.88 1.84
CA MET A 178 -5.16 -3.77 2.42
C MET A 178 -4.40 -4.56 1.35
N LEU A 179 -5.08 -4.98 0.27
CA LEU A 179 -4.41 -5.58 -0.88
C LEU A 179 -3.44 -4.61 -1.55
N ILE A 180 -3.84 -3.35 -1.73
CA ILE A 180 -2.96 -2.31 -2.29
C ILE A 180 -1.77 -2.06 -1.36
N CYS A 181 -1.98 -2.00 -0.04
CA CYS A 181 -0.89 -1.91 0.94
C CYS A 181 0.10 -3.10 0.82
N GLY A 182 -0.41 -4.32 0.70
CA GLY A 182 0.41 -5.52 0.46
C GLY A 182 1.18 -5.45 -0.86
N ALA A 183 0.53 -5.02 -1.94
CA ALA A 183 1.17 -4.85 -3.24
C ALA A 183 2.32 -3.82 -3.15
N MET A 184 2.08 -2.64 -2.58
CA MET A 184 3.08 -1.58 -2.47
C MET A 184 4.27 -1.98 -1.61
N THR A 185 4.03 -2.67 -0.49
CA THR A 185 5.11 -3.17 0.39
C THR A 185 5.93 -4.29 -0.26
N SER A 186 5.34 -5.05 -1.19
CA SER A 186 6.03 -6.10 -1.94
C SER A 186 6.86 -5.59 -3.14
N LEU A 187 6.53 -4.41 -3.70
CA LEU A 187 7.22 -3.86 -4.89
C LEU A 187 8.76 -3.84 -4.78
N PRO A 188 9.36 -3.43 -3.65
CA PRO A 188 10.82 -3.43 -3.51
C PRO A 188 11.46 -4.83 -3.58
N LEU A 189 10.69 -5.89 -3.28
CA LEU A 189 11.16 -7.27 -3.33
C LEU A 189 11.00 -7.89 -4.73
N VAL A 190 9.97 -7.48 -5.49
CA VAL A 190 9.68 -8.02 -6.82
C VAL A 190 10.50 -7.32 -7.90
N ASN A 191 10.75 -6.02 -7.77
CA ASN A 191 11.55 -5.27 -8.75
C ASN A 191 13.05 -5.59 -8.60
N ALA A 192 13.67 -6.14 -9.65
CA ALA A 192 15.07 -6.53 -9.66
C ALA A 192 16.05 -5.40 -9.27
N ARG A 193 15.79 -4.15 -9.71
CA ARG A 193 16.63 -2.99 -9.38
C ARG A 193 16.56 -2.62 -7.90
N ALA A 194 15.35 -2.62 -7.35
CA ALA A 194 15.09 -2.32 -5.94
C ALA A 194 15.63 -3.45 -5.04
N ARG A 195 15.44 -4.71 -5.43
CA ARG A 195 15.93 -5.87 -4.70
C ARG A 195 17.46 -5.90 -4.59
N MET A 196 18.15 -5.44 -5.63
CA MET A 196 19.62 -5.30 -5.57
C MET A 196 20.07 -4.17 -4.64
N ALA A 197 19.34 -3.06 -4.58
CA ALA A 197 19.59 -2.00 -3.60
C ALA A 197 19.41 -2.50 -2.16
N LEU A 198 18.40 -3.35 -1.91
CA LEU A 198 18.14 -3.95 -0.59
C LEU A 198 19.17 -5.02 -0.16
N ASN A 199 19.85 -5.66 -1.11
CA ASN A 199 20.84 -6.71 -0.84
C ASN A 199 22.28 -6.18 -0.69
N GLY A 200 22.52 -4.87 -0.84
CA GLY A 200 23.73 -4.21 -0.39
C GLY A 200 25.05 -4.68 -1.01
N LYS A 201 25.06 -5.31 -2.19
CA LYS A 201 26.28 -5.82 -2.84
C LYS A 201 27.28 -4.73 -3.30
N HIS A 202 27.05 -3.45 -2.98
CA HIS A 202 27.92 -2.33 -3.38
C HIS A 202 28.43 -1.49 -2.19
N LYS A 203 28.90 -2.13 -1.11
CA LYS A 203 29.95 -1.49 -0.30
C LYS A 203 31.25 -1.57 -1.10
N VAL A 204 31.51 -0.58 -1.96
CA VAL A 204 32.84 -0.38 -2.53
C VAL A 204 33.76 -0.08 -1.35
N LYS A 205 34.62 -1.05 -0.98
CA LYS A 205 35.74 -0.79 -0.07
C LYS A 205 36.73 0.05 -0.86
N ILE A 206 36.94 1.30 -0.46
CA ILE A 206 38.11 2.05 -0.91
C ILE A 206 39.32 1.30 -0.36
N LYS A 207 40.06 0.64 -1.25
CA LYS A 207 41.38 0.10 -0.93
C LYS A 207 42.27 1.34 -0.78
N ALA A 208 42.72 1.64 0.43
CA ALA A 208 43.79 2.61 0.58
C ALA A 208 45.02 1.99 -0.09
N ASP A 209 45.54 2.63 -1.14
CA ASP A 209 46.88 2.33 -1.63
C ASP A 209 47.86 2.79 -0.55
N SER A 210 48.16 1.89 0.38
CA SER A 210 49.41 1.91 1.11
C SER A 210 50.41 1.16 0.23
N GLU A 211 51.27 1.90 -0.47
CA GLU A 211 52.70 1.58 -0.66
C GLU A 211 53.33 2.56 -1.66
N GLY A 212 54.37 3.25 -1.19
CA GLY A 212 55.16 4.18 -1.99
C GLY A 212 56.01 5.18 -1.19
N GLU A 213 56.39 4.86 0.06
CA GLU A 213 57.61 5.40 0.67
C GLU A 213 58.74 4.42 0.37
N GLU A 214 59.66 4.85 -0.49
CA GLU A 214 61.13 4.68 -0.51
C GLU A 214 61.69 4.80 -1.94
#